data_AF-A0A969G7Z5-F1
#
_entry.id   AF-A0A969G7Z5-F1
#
_cell.length_a   1.000
_cell.length_b   1.000
_cell.length_c   1.000
_cell.angle_alpha   90.00
_cell.angle_beta   90.00
_cell.angle_gamma   90.00
#
_symmetry.space_group_name_H-M   'P 1'
#
loop_
_entity.id
_entity.type
_entity.pdbx_description
1 polymer ?
#
loop_
_entity_poly.entity_id
_entity_poly.type
_entity_poly.pdbx_seq_one_letter_code
_entity_poly.pdbx_strand_id
1 'polypeptide(L)'
;MNLLWDSVRKCIETVGYFRKQNISLTSWREWKDWRKKVKSSYRLASETHRKKGANYEQRLSESVSSYIELCKKISLKVELAISEITVTQVVMRKLSKTDENKLKELLWYSEMLEKYIDLVNRRILLGETIPHSEKVFSIFEPHVEWNSKGKAGASVELGHNVLVGFDQYRFALHGEVYEKTVDKSRTIEIGSTLHKKYGNGEKIYSISFDKNFFSSTAEKSLEKQYKIFVLPKAGRKSKHEFSQIGNEEYEQVKKAHSKVEGNINELEQHGLGICRDKGIDGFKRIVAYGILSHNLTNLGRLVIASDLKKIKRVKKQKMRQVA
;
A
#
# COMPACT_ATOMS: atom_id res chain seq x y z
N MET A 1 17.80 -10.10 3.96
CA MET A 1 18.02 -11.38 3.27
C MET A 1 17.05 -11.62 2.11
N ASN A 2 15.72 -11.62 2.33
CA ASN A 2 14.75 -11.85 1.23
C ASN A 2 14.89 -10.85 0.07
N LEU A 3 14.98 -9.55 0.39
CA LEU A 3 15.12 -8.51 -0.64
C LEU A 3 16.45 -8.60 -1.39
N LEU A 4 17.54 -9.00 -0.71
CA LEU A 4 18.81 -9.32 -1.38
C LEU A 4 18.64 -10.48 -2.38
N TRP A 5 17.91 -11.53 -1.98
CA TRP A 5 17.62 -12.67 -2.86
C TRP A 5 16.79 -12.24 -4.07
N ASP A 6 15.75 -11.44 -3.85
CA ASP A 6 14.91 -10.95 -4.94
C ASP A 6 15.70 -10.06 -5.90
N SER A 7 16.57 -9.18 -5.41
CA SER A 7 17.44 -8.35 -6.24
C SER A 7 18.38 -9.20 -7.10
N VAL A 8 19.17 -10.08 -6.48
CA VAL A 8 20.14 -10.90 -7.22
C VAL A 8 19.45 -11.85 -8.20
N ARG A 9 18.31 -12.46 -7.81
CA ARG A 9 17.51 -13.30 -8.69
C ARG A 9 17.02 -12.53 -9.91
N LYS A 10 16.52 -11.31 -9.71
CA LYS A 10 16.02 -10.48 -10.80
C LYS A 10 17.13 -10.02 -11.73
N CYS A 11 18.30 -9.64 -11.23
CA CYS A 11 19.46 -9.37 -12.08
C CYS A 11 19.78 -10.58 -12.98
N ILE A 12 19.89 -11.78 -12.38
CA ILE A 12 20.22 -13.00 -13.13
C ILE A 12 19.13 -13.34 -14.17
N GLU A 13 17.84 -13.23 -13.81
CA GLU A 13 16.72 -13.50 -14.71
C GLU A 13 16.67 -12.50 -15.88
N THR A 14 16.92 -11.22 -15.62
CA THR A 14 16.95 -10.18 -16.66
C THR A 14 18.18 -10.31 -17.57
N VAL A 15 19.35 -10.65 -17.03
CA VAL A 15 20.52 -11.00 -17.88
C VAL A 15 20.23 -12.27 -18.71
N GLY A 16 19.55 -13.26 -18.13
CA GLY A 16 19.10 -14.45 -18.83
C GLY A 16 18.12 -14.14 -19.98
N TYR A 17 17.31 -13.08 -19.87
CA TYR A 17 16.49 -12.57 -20.97
C TYR A 17 17.36 -12.08 -22.13
N PHE A 18 18.35 -11.22 -21.88
CA PHE A 18 19.24 -10.71 -22.94
C PHE A 18 20.05 -11.80 -23.63
N ARG A 19 20.51 -12.83 -22.88
CA ARG A 19 21.15 -14.01 -23.46
C ARG A 19 20.26 -14.74 -24.47
N LYS A 20 18.95 -14.80 -24.23
CA LYS A 20 17.99 -15.44 -25.15
C LYS A 20 17.73 -14.61 -26.41
N GLN A 21 17.97 -13.31 -26.36
CA GLN A 21 17.87 -12.41 -27.52
C GLN A 21 19.14 -12.39 -28.38
N ASN A 22 20.01 -13.40 -28.25
CA ASN A 22 21.29 -13.51 -28.95
C ASN A 22 22.26 -12.34 -28.70
N ILE A 23 22.10 -11.61 -27.58
CA ILE A 23 23.14 -10.68 -27.12
C ILE A 23 24.28 -11.50 -26.52
N SER A 24 25.48 -11.33 -27.07
CA SER A 24 26.67 -11.98 -26.54
C SER A 24 27.06 -11.33 -25.22
N LEU A 25 26.99 -12.10 -24.13
CA LEU A 25 27.44 -11.66 -22.81
C LEU A 25 28.46 -12.66 -22.29
N THR A 26 29.68 -12.20 -22.08
CA THR A 26 30.88 -13.05 -21.94
C THR A 26 30.80 -13.92 -20.69
N SER A 27 30.13 -13.42 -19.64
CA SER A 27 30.15 -14.01 -18.30
C SER A 27 28.90 -14.83 -17.92
N TRP A 28 27.95 -15.04 -18.84
CA TRP A 28 26.58 -15.47 -18.52
C TRP A 28 26.08 -16.71 -19.26
N ARG A 29 27.00 -17.58 -19.71
CA ARG A 29 26.65 -18.87 -20.32
C ARG A 29 25.82 -19.75 -19.37
N GLU A 30 26.23 -19.83 -18.11
CA GLU A 30 25.63 -20.68 -17.07
C GLU A 30 24.74 -19.89 -16.09
N TRP A 31 24.02 -18.88 -16.58
CA TRP A 31 23.21 -18.00 -15.72
C TRP A 31 22.20 -18.76 -14.83
N LYS A 32 21.67 -19.90 -15.32
CA LYS A 32 20.77 -20.77 -14.53
C LYS A 32 21.46 -21.40 -13.33
N ASP A 33 22.74 -21.71 -13.42
CA ASP A 33 23.50 -22.33 -12.32
C ASP A 33 23.91 -21.29 -11.28
N TRP A 34 24.23 -20.07 -11.70
CA TRP A 34 24.34 -18.93 -10.76
C TRP A 34 23.07 -18.74 -9.95
N ARG A 35 21.89 -18.79 -10.58
CA ARG A 35 20.60 -18.71 -9.89
C ARG A 35 20.41 -19.83 -8.87
N LYS A 36 20.77 -21.07 -9.20
CA LYS A 36 20.68 -22.21 -8.27
C LYS A 36 21.65 -22.02 -7.10
N LYS A 37 22.91 -21.69 -7.37
CA LYS A 37 23.96 -21.47 -6.35
C LYS A 37 23.54 -20.41 -5.35
N VAL A 38 23.10 -19.24 -5.82
CA VAL A 38 22.70 -18.14 -4.93
C VAL A 38 21.40 -18.44 -4.18
N LYS A 39 20.47 -19.19 -4.78
CA LYS A 39 19.27 -19.68 -4.06
C LYS A 39 19.61 -20.62 -2.92
N SER A 40 20.55 -21.54 -3.12
CA SER A 40 21.01 -22.46 -2.07
C SER A 40 21.68 -21.71 -0.93
N SER A 41 22.55 -20.75 -1.25
CA SER A 41 23.22 -19.90 -0.25
C SER A 41 22.23 -19.03 0.53
N TYR A 42 21.28 -18.39 -0.15
CA TYR A 42 20.18 -17.65 0.49
C TYR A 42 19.37 -18.54 1.46
N ARG A 43 18.99 -19.76 1.03
CA ARG A 43 18.21 -20.69 1.85
C ARG A 43 18.96 -21.09 3.11
N LEU A 44 20.26 -21.37 2.99
CA LEU A 44 21.10 -21.71 4.15
C LEU A 44 21.11 -20.55 5.15
N ALA A 45 21.44 -19.33 4.71
CA ALA A 45 21.46 -18.15 5.57
C ALA A 45 20.09 -17.87 6.21
N SER A 46 19.01 -17.97 5.43
CA SER A 46 17.64 -17.74 5.90
C SER A 46 17.18 -18.79 6.92
N GLU A 47 17.48 -20.08 6.69
CA GLU A 47 17.11 -21.16 7.61
C GLU A 47 17.90 -21.09 8.92
N THR A 48 19.19 -20.74 8.85
CA THR A 48 20.01 -20.50 10.04
C THR A 48 19.41 -19.37 10.89
N HIS A 49 19.00 -18.28 10.26
CA HIS A 49 18.35 -17.16 10.94
C HIS A 49 17.00 -17.53 11.57
N ARG A 50 16.23 -18.40 10.89
CA ARG A 50 14.91 -18.85 11.34
C ARG A 50 14.99 -19.81 12.52
N LYS A 51 15.89 -20.80 12.48
CA LYS A 51 15.93 -21.91 13.45
C LYS A 51 16.63 -21.59 14.77
N LYS A 52 17.62 -20.69 14.78
CA LYS A 52 18.34 -20.24 15.99
C LYS A 52 18.85 -21.35 16.92
N GLY A 53 19.35 -22.46 16.38
CA GLY A 53 19.91 -23.57 17.18
C GLY A 53 21.31 -23.28 17.74
N ALA A 54 21.98 -24.30 18.31
CA ALA A 54 23.33 -24.20 18.90
C ALA A 54 24.36 -23.49 17.99
N ASN A 55 25.25 -22.65 18.55
CA ASN A 55 26.22 -21.85 17.79
C ASN A 55 25.56 -20.95 16.73
N TYR A 56 24.37 -20.43 17.04
CA TYR A 56 23.56 -19.61 16.14
C TYR A 56 24.34 -18.45 15.52
N GLU A 57 25.00 -17.64 16.34
CA GLU A 57 25.67 -16.42 15.90
C GLU A 57 26.80 -16.72 14.92
N GLN A 58 27.65 -17.70 15.25
CA GLN A 58 28.74 -18.15 14.37
C GLN A 58 28.21 -18.67 13.03
N ARG A 59 27.26 -19.61 13.05
CA ARG A 59 26.70 -20.19 11.81
C ARG A 59 25.98 -19.14 10.97
N LEU A 60 25.31 -18.18 11.61
CA LEU A 60 24.65 -17.09 10.90
C LEU A 60 25.69 -16.22 10.22
N SER A 61 26.74 -15.82 10.94
CA SER A 61 27.84 -15.02 10.40
C SER A 61 28.50 -15.70 9.18
N GLU A 62 28.85 -16.98 9.31
CA GLU A 62 29.49 -17.76 8.23
C GLU A 62 28.59 -17.90 6.99
N SER A 63 27.33 -18.29 7.19
CA SER A 63 26.37 -18.49 6.10
C SER A 63 25.99 -17.19 5.40
N VAL A 64 25.85 -16.09 6.15
CA VAL A 64 25.54 -14.75 5.60
C VAL A 64 26.75 -14.15 4.90
N SER A 65 27.96 -14.31 5.43
CA SER A 65 29.20 -13.87 4.78
C SER A 65 29.38 -14.56 3.43
N SER A 66 29.24 -15.89 3.39
CA SER A 66 29.29 -16.68 2.15
C SER A 66 28.22 -16.23 1.13
N TYR A 67 27.03 -15.90 1.62
CA TYR A 67 25.93 -15.40 0.78
C TYR A 67 26.22 -14.02 0.20
N ILE A 68 26.73 -13.09 1.02
CA ILE A 68 27.12 -11.75 0.60
C ILE A 68 28.25 -11.81 -0.43
N GLU A 69 29.29 -12.61 -0.19
CA GLU A 69 30.41 -12.78 -1.12
C GLU A 69 29.96 -13.28 -2.49
N LEU A 70 29.04 -14.26 -2.50
CA LEU A 70 28.45 -14.75 -3.74
C LEU A 70 27.63 -13.65 -4.45
N CYS A 71 26.87 -12.85 -3.70
CA CYS A 71 26.13 -11.72 -4.27
C CYS A 71 27.06 -10.65 -4.84
N LYS A 72 28.16 -10.29 -4.16
CA LYS A 72 29.19 -9.37 -4.65
C LYS A 72 29.82 -9.86 -5.96
N LYS A 73 30.17 -11.15 -6.03
CA LYS A 73 30.69 -11.78 -7.26
C LYS A 73 29.69 -11.68 -8.41
N ILE A 74 28.40 -11.91 -8.14
CA ILE A 74 27.35 -11.80 -9.14
C ILE A 74 27.16 -10.33 -9.56
N SER A 75 27.23 -9.38 -8.62
CA SER A 75 27.04 -7.97 -8.91
C SER A 75 28.08 -7.43 -9.91
N LEU A 76 29.37 -7.75 -9.70
CA LEU A 76 30.43 -7.42 -10.67
C LEU A 76 30.14 -8.00 -12.07
N LYS A 77 29.60 -9.22 -12.14
CA LYS A 77 29.21 -9.83 -13.43
C LYS A 77 28.00 -9.14 -14.06
N VAL A 78 27.09 -8.60 -13.24
CA VAL A 78 25.92 -7.84 -13.70
C VAL A 78 26.37 -6.50 -14.27
N GLU A 79 27.29 -5.79 -13.61
CA GLU A 79 27.87 -4.53 -14.10
C GLU A 79 28.57 -4.70 -15.46
N LEU A 80 29.34 -5.78 -15.62
CA LEU A 80 29.94 -6.13 -16.91
C LEU A 80 28.86 -6.38 -17.97
N ALA A 81 27.79 -7.12 -17.65
CA ALA A 81 26.69 -7.35 -18.58
C ALA A 81 25.94 -6.07 -18.96
N ILE A 82 25.69 -5.16 -18.00
CA ILE A 82 25.10 -3.85 -18.27
C ILE A 82 25.97 -3.08 -19.28
N SER A 83 27.29 -3.11 -19.09
CA SER A 83 28.23 -2.46 -20.02
C SER A 83 28.18 -3.07 -21.42
N GLU A 84 28.20 -4.41 -21.53
CA GLU A 84 28.09 -5.13 -22.81
C GLU A 84 26.76 -4.84 -23.54
N ILE A 85 25.64 -4.79 -22.81
CA ILE A 85 24.32 -4.47 -23.35
C ILE A 85 24.25 -3.01 -23.81
N THR A 86 24.81 -2.09 -23.02
CA THR A 86 24.82 -0.66 -23.34
C THR A 86 25.66 -0.37 -24.57
N VAL A 87 26.83 -1.00 -24.71
CA VAL A 87 27.64 -0.92 -25.94
C VAL A 87 26.86 -1.44 -27.14
N THR A 88 26.15 -2.56 -27.00
CA THR A 88 25.29 -3.10 -28.05
C THR A 88 24.19 -2.12 -28.46
N GLN A 89 23.59 -1.41 -27.49
CA GLN A 89 22.59 -0.39 -27.75
C GLN A 89 23.17 0.80 -28.54
N VAL A 90 24.28 1.37 -28.07
CA VAL A 90 24.87 2.59 -28.63
C VAL A 90 25.49 2.35 -30.00
N VAL A 91 26.30 1.29 -30.13
CA VAL A 91 27.11 1.03 -31.33
C VAL A 91 26.28 0.35 -32.40
N MET A 92 25.44 -0.62 -32.04
CA MET A 92 24.70 -1.40 -33.03
C MET A 92 23.25 -0.93 -33.23
N ARG A 93 22.70 -0.06 -32.36
CA ARG A 93 21.28 0.38 -32.37
C ARG A 93 20.28 -0.78 -32.49
N LYS A 94 20.59 -1.89 -31.83
CA LYS A 94 19.85 -3.17 -31.97
C LYS A 94 18.80 -3.44 -30.90
N LEU A 95 18.64 -2.58 -29.89
CA LEU A 95 17.68 -2.85 -28.82
C LEU A 95 16.27 -2.44 -29.24
N SER A 96 15.31 -3.36 -29.06
CA SER A 96 13.89 -3.04 -29.18
C SER A 96 13.41 -2.21 -27.98
N LYS A 97 12.19 -1.66 -28.05
CA LYS A 97 11.61 -0.94 -26.91
C LYS A 97 11.48 -1.82 -25.66
N THR A 98 11.20 -3.11 -25.85
CA THR A 98 11.14 -4.11 -24.77
C THR A 98 12.51 -4.30 -24.12
N ASP A 99 13.58 -4.32 -24.92
CA ASP A 99 14.94 -4.47 -24.42
C ASP A 99 15.42 -3.24 -23.65
N GLU A 100 15.07 -2.03 -24.11
CA GLU A 100 15.31 -0.80 -23.36
C GLU A 100 14.65 -0.83 -21.98
N ASN A 101 13.40 -1.27 -21.90
CA ASN A 101 12.68 -1.40 -20.64
C ASN A 101 13.33 -2.47 -19.73
N LYS A 102 13.78 -3.59 -20.32
CA LYS A 102 14.51 -4.63 -19.58
C LYS A 102 15.88 -4.15 -19.09
N LEU A 103 16.56 -3.27 -19.83
CA LEU A 103 17.81 -2.66 -19.38
C LEU A 103 17.56 -1.72 -18.19
N LYS A 104 16.49 -0.91 -18.24
CA LYS A 104 16.07 -0.09 -17.10
C LYS A 104 15.74 -0.93 -15.87
N GLU A 105 15.02 -2.05 -16.04
CA GLU A 105 14.78 -3.02 -14.96
C GLU A 105 16.11 -3.57 -14.39
N LEU A 106 17.06 -3.94 -15.25
CA LEU A 106 18.36 -4.48 -14.83
C LEU A 106 19.15 -3.46 -14.01
N LEU A 107 19.21 -2.21 -14.47
CA LEU A 107 19.85 -1.11 -13.75
C LEU A 107 19.25 -0.93 -12.35
N TRP A 108 17.91 -0.87 -12.27
CA TRP A 108 17.20 -0.79 -10.99
C TRP A 108 17.52 -1.97 -10.06
N TYR A 109 17.45 -3.20 -10.56
CA TYR A 109 17.74 -4.38 -9.73
C TYR A 109 19.21 -4.46 -9.32
N SER A 110 20.14 -3.93 -10.15
CA SER A 110 21.56 -3.84 -9.81
C SER A 110 21.79 -2.86 -8.66
N GLU A 111 21.16 -1.69 -8.69
CA GLU A 111 21.19 -0.73 -7.57
C GLU A 111 20.62 -1.34 -6.29
N MET A 112 19.49 -2.04 -6.39
CA MET A 112 18.91 -2.75 -5.24
C MET A 112 19.80 -3.90 -4.76
N LEU A 113 20.52 -4.59 -5.64
CA LEU A 113 21.46 -5.64 -5.26
C LEU A 113 22.57 -5.07 -4.38
N GLU A 114 23.24 -4.00 -4.84
CA GLU A 114 24.28 -3.31 -4.06
C GLU A 114 23.74 -2.81 -2.72
N LYS A 115 22.58 -2.12 -2.73
CA LYS A 115 21.92 -1.64 -1.52
C LYS A 115 21.66 -2.75 -0.51
N TYR A 116 21.15 -3.90 -0.94
CA TYR A 116 20.85 -4.98 0.00
C TYR A 116 22.05 -5.85 0.35
N ILE A 117 23.15 -5.80 -0.41
CA ILE A 117 24.44 -6.31 0.04
C ILE A 117 24.89 -5.51 1.27
N ASP A 118 24.89 -4.18 1.17
CA ASP A 118 25.25 -3.28 2.28
C ASP A 118 24.33 -3.46 3.49
N LEU A 119 23.00 -3.36 3.30
CA LEU A 119 22.05 -3.43 4.41
C LEU A 119 22.06 -4.79 5.12
N VAL A 120 22.31 -5.89 4.42
CA VAL A 120 22.43 -7.22 5.06
C VAL A 120 23.74 -7.32 5.82
N ASN A 121 24.85 -6.81 5.27
CA ASN A 121 26.15 -6.76 5.93
C ASN A 121 26.05 -5.96 7.25
N ARG A 122 25.61 -4.71 7.17
CA ARG A 122 25.48 -3.81 8.33
C ARG A 122 24.55 -4.39 9.39
N ARG A 123 23.37 -4.85 9.00
CA ARG A 123 22.37 -5.36 9.95
C ARG A 123 22.76 -6.67 10.62
N ILE A 124 23.30 -7.63 9.86
CA ILE A 124 23.48 -9.00 10.36
C ILE A 124 24.91 -9.25 10.82
N LEU A 125 25.91 -8.78 10.08
CA LEU A 125 27.32 -9.03 10.40
C LEU A 125 27.89 -7.97 11.34
N LEU A 126 27.50 -6.70 11.17
CA LEU A 126 27.96 -5.58 12.01
C LEU A 126 27.02 -5.25 13.18
N GLY A 127 25.82 -5.85 13.21
CA GLY A 127 24.84 -5.62 14.28
C GLY A 127 24.20 -4.22 14.27
N GLU A 128 24.33 -3.46 13.19
CA GLU A 128 23.83 -2.09 13.11
C GLU A 128 22.30 -2.01 13.04
N THR A 129 21.75 -1.00 13.72
CA THR A 129 20.32 -0.67 13.60
C THR A 129 20.10 0.22 12.38
N ILE A 130 19.52 -0.34 11.32
CA ILE A 130 19.22 0.39 10.08
C ILE A 130 18.11 1.43 10.31
N PRO A 131 18.35 2.73 10.03
CA PRO A 131 17.34 3.79 10.05
C PRO A 131 16.11 3.46 9.18
N HIS A 132 14.94 3.94 9.56
CA HIS A 132 13.71 3.65 8.79
C HIS A 132 13.75 4.24 7.38
N SER A 133 14.35 5.42 7.21
CA SER A 133 14.50 6.12 5.92
C SER A 133 15.33 5.35 4.90
N GLU A 134 16.24 4.47 5.33
CA GLU A 134 17.05 3.65 4.43
C GLU A 134 16.31 2.40 3.94
N LYS A 135 15.21 2.01 4.62
CA LYS A 135 14.48 0.78 4.35
C LYS A 135 13.59 0.95 3.13
N VAL A 136 13.72 0.00 2.20
CA VAL A 136 12.75 -0.25 1.14
C VAL A 136 12.09 -1.59 1.44
N PHE A 137 10.76 -1.65 1.36
CA PHE A 137 9.98 -2.83 1.76
C PHE A 137 9.64 -3.75 0.58
N SER A 138 9.74 -3.24 -0.65
CA SER A 138 9.55 -4.01 -1.88
C SER A 138 10.42 -3.43 -3.00
N ILE A 139 11.22 -4.28 -3.65
CA ILE A 139 11.95 -3.89 -4.87
C ILE A 139 11.06 -3.85 -6.12
N PHE A 140 9.83 -4.33 -6.00
CA PHE A 140 8.84 -4.35 -7.09
C PHE A 140 7.90 -3.14 -7.02
N GLU A 141 7.62 -2.67 -5.81
CA GLU A 141 6.78 -1.50 -5.53
C GLU A 141 7.50 -0.63 -4.48
N PRO A 142 8.49 0.18 -4.87
CA PRO A 142 9.35 0.91 -3.92
C PRO A 142 8.61 1.96 -3.08
N HIS A 143 7.40 2.32 -3.51
CA HIS A 143 6.51 3.24 -2.82
C HIS A 143 5.81 2.59 -1.61
N VAL A 144 5.75 1.27 -1.52
CA VAL A 144 5.07 0.54 -0.42
C VAL A 144 5.62 0.95 0.94
N GLU A 145 4.73 1.25 1.87
CA GLU A 145 5.05 1.69 3.22
C GLU A 145 4.85 0.59 4.26
N TRP A 146 5.53 0.75 5.39
CA TRP A 146 5.39 -0.10 6.56
C TRP A 146 4.34 0.49 7.49
N ASN A 147 3.19 -0.16 7.55
CA ASN A 147 2.08 0.27 8.39
C ASN A 147 1.99 -0.63 9.63
N SER A 148 2.26 -0.04 10.80
CA SER A 148 2.08 -0.71 12.10
C SER A 148 0.86 -0.16 12.82
N LYS A 149 -0.17 -0.99 13.03
CA LYS A 149 -1.43 -0.57 13.68
C LYS A 149 -1.32 -0.32 15.20
N GLY A 150 -0.13 -0.30 15.80
CA GLY A 150 0.12 0.12 17.19
C GLY A 150 -0.54 -0.72 18.31
N LYS A 151 -1.36 -1.72 17.98
CA LYS A 151 -1.99 -2.64 18.94
C LYS A 151 -1.06 -3.83 19.20
N ALA A 152 -0.96 -4.25 20.45
CA ALA A 152 -0.22 -5.45 20.83
C ALA A 152 -0.77 -6.67 20.04
N GLY A 153 0.12 -7.38 19.34
CA GLY A 153 -0.25 -8.52 18.48
C GLY A 153 -0.75 -8.19 17.08
N ALA A 154 -0.86 -6.91 16.69
CA ALA A 154 -1.23 -6.55 15.32
C ALA A 154 -0.10 -6.88 14.34
N SER A 155 -0.45 -7.56 13.24
CA SER A 155 0.45 -7.81 12.12
C SER A 155 0.91 -6.49 11.50
N VAL A 156 2.17 -6.43 11.13
CA VAL A 156 2.68 -5.40 10.23
C VAL A 156 2.06 -5.60 8.86
N GLU A 157 1.52 -4.54 8.30
CA GLU A 157 0.96 -4.52 6.94
C GLU A 157 1.89 -3.71 6.02
N LEU A 158 2.02 -4.16 4.77
CA LEU A 158 2.78 -3.46 3.74
C LEU A 158 1.81 -2.89 2.70
N GLY A 159 1.82 -1.58 2.51
CA GLY A 159 0.95 -0.92 1.54
C GLY A 159 0.79 0.57 1.80
N HIS A 160 -0.28 1.16 1.28
CA HIS A 160 -0.67 2.53 1.58
C HIS A 160 -1.96 2.55 2.37
N ASN A 161 -2.08 3.50 3.30
CA ASN A 161 -3.35 3.78 3.93
C ASN A 161 -4.27 4.46 2.92
N VAL A 162 -5.53 4.05 2.91
CA VAL A 162 -6.58 4.67 2.10
C VAL A 162 -7.59 5.25 3.05
N LEU A 163 -7.79 6.57 3.00
CA LEU A 163 -8.87 7.21 3.72
C LEU A 163 -10.09 7.28 2.82
N VAL A 164 -11.25 6.94 3.38
CA VAL A 164 -12.55 7.07 2.71
C VAL A 164 -13.57 7.71 3.65
N GLY A 165 -14.39 8.60 3.11
CA GLY A 165 -15.48 9.26 3.82
C GLY A 165 -16.81 8.99 3.14
N PHE A 166 -17.81 8.54 3.91
CA PHE A 166 -19.14 8.19 3.41
C PHE A 166 -20.22 9.12 3.96
N ASP A 167 -21.29 9.30 3.19
CA ASP A 167 -22.52 9.95 3.65
C ASP A 167 -23.51 8.96 4.29
N GLN A 168 -24.65 9.48 4.75
CA GLN A 168 -25.74 8.70 5.35
C GLN A 168 -26.39 7.69 4.37
N TYR A 169 -26.24 7.91 3.07
CA TYR A 169 -26.75 7.04 2.01
C TYR A 169 -25.71 6.05 1.50
N ARG A 170 -24.54 5.98 2.15
CA ARG A 170 -23.40 5.08 1.83
C ARG A 170 -22.63 5.46 0.56
N PHE A 171 -22.82 6.66 0.02
CA PHE A 171 -21.96 7.18 -1.04
C PHE A 171 -20.62 7.63 -0.46
N ALA A 172 -19.53 7.18 -1.07
CA ALA A 172 -18.21 7.71 -0.80
C ALA A 172 -18.10 9.13 -1.37
N LEU A 173 -17.99 10.12 -0.50
CA LEU A 173 -17.87 11.54 -0.85
C LEU A 173 -16.43 12.00 -0.97
N HIS A 174 -15.52 11.25 -0.36
CA HIS A 174 -14.09 11.53 -0.33
C HIS A 174 -13.31 10.22 -0.27
N GLY A 175 -12.17 10.20 -0.96
CA GLY A 175 -11.24 9.08 -0.96
C GLY A 175 -9.86 9.57 -1.32
N GLU A 176 -8.86 9.17 -0.54
CA GLU A 176 -7.48 9.60 -0.71
C GLU A 176 -6.53 8.46 -0.34
N VAL A 177 -5.48 8.29 -1.15
CA VAL A 177 -4.36 7.40 -0.83
C VAL A 177 -3.28 8.21 -0.14
N TYR A 178 -2.87 7.78 1.04
CA TYR A 178 -1.82 8.43 1.79
C TYR A 178 -0.44 7.90 1.42
N GLU A 179 0.45 8.85 1.12
CA GLU A 179 1.88 8.61 0.98
C GLU A 179 2.61 9.27 2.15
N LYS A 180 3.34 8.49 2.93
CA LYS A 180 4.30 8.90 3.96
C LYS A 180 3.76 9.92 4.97
N THR A 181 2.44 9.91 5.23
CA THR A 181 1.77 10.89 6.10
C THR A 181 1.07 10.21 7.27
N VAL A 182 1.01 10.91 8.42
CA VAL A 182 0.32 10.46 9.63
C VAL A 182 -1.01 11.22 9.80
N ASP A 183 -2.09 10.51 10.11
CA ASP A 183 -3.50 10.96 10.07
C ASP A 183 -3.82 12.31 10.76
N LYS A 184 -3.09 12.68 11.82
CA LYS A 184 -3.51 13.76 12.75
C LYS A 184 -3.49 15.18 12.15
N SER A 185 -2.74 15.42 11.09
CA SER A 185 -2.72 16.72 10.38
C SER A 185 -3.80 16.83 9.30
N ARG A 186 -4.38 15.70 8.87
CA ARG A 186 -5.31 15.65 7.73
C ARG A 186 -6.75 15.97 8.10
N THR A 187 -7.15 15.78 9.36
CA THR A 187 -8.53 16.04 9.82
C THR A 187 -9.02 17.45 9.44
N ILE A 188 -8.15 18.46 9.55
CA ILE A 188 -8.46 19.85 9.17
C ILE A 188 -8.67 19.97 7.66
N GLU A 189 -7.79 19.37 6.87
CA GLU A 189 -7.83 19.40 5.41
C GLU A 189 -9.07 18.67 4.87
N ILE A 190 -9.39 17.49 5.41
CA ILE A 190 -10.58 16.71 5.05
C ILE A 190 -11.84 17.50 5.39
N GLY A 191 -11.92 18.01 6.63
CA GLY A 191 -13.05 18.82 7.08
C GLY A 191 -13.25 20.04 6.18
N SER A 192 -12.17 20.76 5.86
CA SER A 192 -12.25 21.96 5.02
C SER A 192 -12.56 21.62 3.56
N THR A 193 -12.05 20.52 3.02
CA THR A 193 -12.30 20.07 1.65
C THR A 193 -13.76 19.66 1.47
N LEU A 194 -14.30 18.88 2.41
CA LEU A 194 -15.71 18.49 2.39
C LEU A 194 -16.62 19.70 2.56
N HIS A 195 -16.29 20.60 3.49
CA HIS A 195 -17.03 21.84 3.70
C HIS A 195 -16.99 22.74 2.45
N LYS A 196 -15.84 22.88 1.78
CA LYS A 196 -15.75 23.65 0.54
C LYS A 196 -16.54 23.03 -0.62
N LYS A 197 -16.46 21.70 -0.76
CA LYS A 197 -17.07 20.99 -1.89
C LYS A 197 -18.59 20.88 -1.77
N TYR A 198 -19.10 20.74 -0.55
CA TYR A 198 -20.50 20.42 -0.29
C TYR A 198 -21.19 21.39 0.67
N GLY A 199 -20.48 22.33 1.28
CA GLY A 199 -21.00 23.30 2.27
C GLY A 199 -21.52 24.61 1.67
N ASN A 200 -21.42 24.83 0.35
CA ASN A 200 -22.19 25.89 -0.30
C ASN A 200 -23.68 25.47 -0.35
N GLY A 201 -24.42 25.83 0.70
CA GLY A 201 -25.81 25.44 1.02
C GLY A 201 -25.91 24.66 2.35
N GLU A 202 -27.11 24.40 2.86
CA GLU A 202 -27.36 23.66 4.13
C GLU A 202 -27.09 22.12 4.03
N LYS A 203 -26.08 21.67 3.28
CA LYS A 203 -26.01 20.27 2.82
C LYS A 203 -25.16 19.32 3.67
N ILE A 204 -24.20 19.79 4.47
CA ILE A 204 -23.49 18.93 5.44
C ILE A 204 -23.66 19.46 6.86
N TYR A 205 -24.55 18.80 7.60
CA TYR A 205 -24.88 19.11 8.98
C TYR A 205 -23.83 18.63 9.99
N SER A 206 -23.27 17.44 9.71
CA SER A 206 -22.36 16.78 10.64
C SER A 206 -21.22 16.03 9.97
N ILE A 207 -20.15 15.81 10.73
CA ILE A 207 -18.98 15.04 10.32
C ILE A 207 -18.50 14.16 11.48
N SER A 208 -17.90 13.02 11.17
CA SER A 208 -17.51 12.03 12.17
C SER A 208 -16.21 11.34 11.78
N PHE A 209 -15.31 11.16 12.75
CA PHE A 209 -13.99 10.56 12.57
C PHE A 209 -13.71 9.47 13.60
N ASP A 210 -12.78 8.57 13.30
CA ASP A 210 -12.23 7.62 14.27
C ASP A 210 -11.23 8.32 15.24
N LYS A 211 -10.91 7.64 16.35
CA LYS A 211 -10.06 8.13 17.45
C LYS A 211 -8.68 8.61 17.01
N ASN A 212 -8.12 8.03 15.96
CA ASN A 212 -6.76 8.35 15.51
C ASN A 212 -6.65 9.70 14.80
N PHE A 213 -7.78 10.33 14.45
CA PHE A 213 -7.85 11.64 13.79
C PHE A 213 -7.82 12.82 14.77
N PHE A 214 -7.85 12.58 16.08
CA PHE A 214 -7.93 13.65 17.06
C PHE A 214 -6.66 14.51 17.11
N SER A 215 -6.85 15.83 17.02
CA SER A 215 -5.92 16.86 17.46
C SER A 215 -6.70 18.07 17.98
N SER A 216 -6.12 18.82 18.91
CA SER A 216 -6.77 20.02 19.49
C SER A 216 -7.01 21.12 18.46
N THR A 217 -6.15 21.21 17.44
CA THR A 217 -6.31 22.12 16.31
C THR A 217 -7.42 21.67 15.38
N ALA A 218 -7.57 20.36 15.14
CA ALA A 218 -8.68 19.83 14.36
C ALA A 218 -10.03 20.04 15.04
N GLU A 219 -10.14 19.79 16.34
CA GLU A 219 -11.36 20.03 17.13
C GLU A 219 -11.87 21.47 16.94
N LYS A 220 -10.99 22.46 17.14
CA LYS A 220 -11.31 23.90 16.95
C LYS A 220 -11.65 24.26 15.51
N SER A 221 -11.09 23.56 14.53
CA SER A 221 -11.38 23.80 13.12
C SER A 221 -12.78 23.31 12.75
N LEU A 222 -13.12 22.08 13.16
CA LEU A 222 -14.41 21.46 12.87
C LEU A 222 -15.56 22.19 13.56
N GLU A 223 -15.36 22.68 14.79
CA GLU A 223 -16.34 23.48 15.53
C GLU A 223 -16.82 24.72 14.74
N LYS A 224 -15.95 25.31 13.91
CA LYS A 224 -16.29 26.49 13.09
C LYS A 224 -17.02 26.13 11.79
N GLN A 225 -16.92 24.88 11.35
CA GLN A 225 -17.35 24.44 10.02
C GLN A 225 -18.61 23.56 10.04
N TYR A 226 -18.89 22.90 11.16
CA TYR A 226 -19.96 21.90 11.27
C TYR A 226 -20.78 22.13 12.53
N LYS A 227 -22.11 21.97 12.41
CA LYS A 227 -23.01 22.08 13.57
C LYS A 227 -22.81 20.93 14.56
N ILE A 228 -22.57 19.73 14.05
CA ILE A 228 -22.18 18.58 14.88
C ILE A 228 -20.92 17.94 14.30
N PHE A 229 -19.88 17.79 15.12
CA PHE A 229 -18.70 17.01 14.74
C PHE A 229 -18.37 15.99 15.82
N VAL A 230 -18.04 14.77 15.41
CA VAL A 230 -17.59 13.70 16.31
C VAL A 230 -16.10 13.47 16.04
N LEU A 231 -15.25 13.85 16.99
CA LEU A 231 -13.81 13.68 16.93
C LEU A 231 -13.32 13.08 18.27
N PRO A 232 -13.41 11.75 18.45
CA PRO A 232 -13.15 11.13 19.74
C PRO A 232 -11.67 11.22 20.12
N LYS A 233 -11.35 11.64 21.33
CA LYS A 233 -9.97 11.68 21.84
C LYS A 233 -9.55 10.33 22.41
N ALA A 234 -8.34 9.87 22.08
CA ALA A 234 -7.76 8.70 22.73
C ALA A 234 -7.51 8.96 24.24
N GLY A 235 -7.94 8.04 25.10
CA GLY A 235 -7.82 8.17 26.55
C GLY A 235 -8.96 8.99 27.15
N ARG A 236 -8.62 10.06 27.89
CA ARG A 236 -9.62 10.94 28.53
C ARG A 236 -10.34 11.78 27.48
N LYS A 237 -11.67 11.81 27.54
CA LYS A 237 -12.56 12.62 26.68
C LYS A 237 -12.10 14.08 26.61
N SER A 238 -12.24 14.70 25.43
CA SER A 238 -12.00 16.15 25.26
C SER A 238 -13.07 16.99 25.98
N LYS A 239 -12.83 18.30 26.11
CA LYS A 239 -13.83 19.23 26.69
C LYS A 239 -15.12 19.23 25.86
N HIS A 240 -14.98 19.22 24.54
CA HIS A 240 -16.11 19.12 23.62
C HIS A 240 -16.85 17.79 23.80
N GLU A 241 -16.15 16.65 23.88
CA GLU A 241 -16.82 15.37 24.12
C GLU A 241 -17.61 15.33 25.44
N PHE A 242 -17.15 16.04 26.47
CA PHE A 242 -17.89 16.18 27.72
C PHE A 242 -19.13 17.06 27.58
N SER A 243 -19.07 18.15 26.81
CA SER A 243 -20.23 19.04 26.62
C SER A 243 -21.35 18.41 25.78
N GLN A 244 -21.06 17.34 25.04
CA GLN A 244 -22.04 16.60 24.23
C GLN A 244 -22.72 15.46 24.99
N ILE A 245 -22.41 15.25 26.29
CA ILE A 245 -23.10 14.22 27.09
C ILE A 245 -24.58 14.56 27.19
N GLY A 246 -25.43 13.62 26.77
CA GLY A 246 -26.89 13.80 26.74
C GLY A 246 -27.41 14.41 25.43
N ASN A 247 -26.54 14.78 24.49
CA ASN A 247 -26.97 15.22 23.16
C ASN A 247 -27.30 14.00 22.28
N GLU A 248 -28.59 13.82 21.98
CA GLU A 248 -29.07 12.69 21.17
C GLU A 248 -28.55 12.72 19.74
N GLU A 249 -28.49 13.90 19.10
CA GLU A 249 -28.01 14.03 17.72
C GLU A 249 -26.52 13.67 17.63
N TYR A 250 -25.72 14.10 18.60
CA TYR A 250 -24.29 13.74 18.70
C TYR A 250 -24.09 12.23 18.85
N GLU A 251 -24.85 11.59 19.74
CA GLU A 251 -24.76 10.15 19.97
C GLU A 251 -25.23 9.33 18.74
N GLN A 252 -26.21 9.82 17.98
CA GLN A 252 -26.61 9.20 16.72
C GLN A 252 -25.48 9.25 15.67
N VAL A 253 -24.83 10.40 15.48
CA VAL A 253 -23.70 10.55 14.54
C VAL A 253 -22.52 9.68 14.95
N LYS A 254 -22.25 9.57 16.25
CA LYS A 254 -21.19 8.73 16.80
C LYS A 254 -21.46 7.23 16.59
N LYS A 255 -22.70 6.77 16.79
CA LYS A 255 -23.08 5.35 16.56
C LYS A 255 -22.98 4.93 15.09
N ALA A 256 -23.03 5.87 14.16
CA ALA A 256 -22.93 5.59 12.72
C ALA A 256 -21.56 5.02 12.29
N HIS A 257 -20.53 5.06 13.15
CA HIS A 257 -19.21 4.45 12.89
C HIS A 257 -19.30 2.98 12.48
N SER A 258 -20.19 2.20 13.11
CA SER A 258 -20.39 0.78 12.80
C SER A 258 -20.76 0.52 11.33
N LYS A 259 -21.40 1.49 10.65
CA LYS A 259 -21.80 1.37 9.25
C LYS A 259 -20.62 1.58 8.29
N VAL A 260 -19.57 2.27 8.72
CA VAL A 260 -18.39 2.57 7.90
C VAL A 260 -17.61 1.30 7.58
N GLU A 261 -17.45 0.40 8.57
CA GLU A 261 -16.78 -0.90 8.38
C GLU A 261 -17.45 -1.73 7.27
N GLY A 262 -18.78 -1.74 7.24
CA GLY A 262 -19.54 -2.41 6.18
C GLY A 262 -19.30 -1.79 4.80
N ASN A 263 -19.14 -0.47 4.71
CA ASN A 263 -18.82 0.21 3.45
C ASN A 263 -17.40 -0.06 2.99
N ILE A 264 -16.43 -0.12 3.91
CA ILE A 264 -15.04 -0.47 3.60
C ILE A 264 -14.97 -1.90 3.05
N ASN A 265 -15.65 -2.85 3.70
CA ASN A 265 -15.73 -4.22 3.19
C ASN A 265 -16.36 -4.28 1.79
N GLU A 266 -17.38 -3.47 1.51
CA GLU A 266 -17.95 -3.38 0.15
C GLU A 266 -16.93 -2.85 -0.88
N LEU A 267 -16.08 -1.89 -0.53
CA LEU A 267 -15.02 -1.42 -1.43
C LEU A 267 -14.05 -2.54 -1.84
N GLU A 268 -13.71 -3.45 -0.93
CA GLU A 268 -12.87 -4.61 -1.26
C GLU A 268 -13.53 -5.52 -2.29
N GLN A 269 -14.84 -5.78 -2.12
CA GLN A 269 -15.65 -6.54 -3.07
C GLN A 269 -15.82 -5.82 -4.41
N HIS A 270 -15.72 -4.48 -4.41
CA HIS A 270 -15.80 -3.63 -5.59
C HIS A 270 -14.45 -3.37 -6.28
N GLY A 271 -13.46 -4.21 -6.03
CA GLY A 271 -12.20 -4.24 -6.78
C GLY A 271 -10.99 -3.73 -6.01
N LEU A 272 -11.14 -3.32 -4.75
CA LEU A 272 -10.00 -2.94 -3.91
C LEU A 272 -9.34 -4.12 -3.18
N GLY A 273 -9.89 -5.33 -3.28
CA GLY A 273 -9.27 -6.52 -2.68
C GLY A 273 -7.92 -6.93 -3.30
N ILE A 274 -7.64 -6.55 -4.56
CA ILE A 274 -6.36 -6.83 -5.23
C ILE A 274 -5.98 -5.66 -6.16
N CYS A 275 -4.82 -5.05 -5.93
CA CYS A 275 -4.22 -4.08 -6.84
C CYS A 275 -3.36 -4.79 -7.90
N ARG A 276 -3.81 -4.78 -9.17
CA ARG A 276 -3.04 -5.34 -10.30
C ARG A 276 -2.13 -4.32 -10.98
N ASP A 277 -2.51 -3.04 -10.89
CA ASP A 277 -1.76 -1.95 -11.47
C ASP A 277 -0.47 -1.72 -10.67
N LYS A 278 0.59 -1.38 -11.41
CA LYS A 278 1.93 -1.17 -10.87
C LYS A 278 2.18 0.30 -10.52
N GLY A 279 3.00 0.53 -9.51
CA GLY A 279 3.38 1.86 -9.06
C GLY A 279 2.27 2.61 -8.32
N ILE A 280 2.66 3.72 -7.69
CA ILE A 280 1.77 4.53 -6.86
C ILE A 280 0.58 5.10 -7.64
N ASP A 281 0.81 5.54 -8.88
CA ASP A 281 -0.27 6.06 -9.73
C ASP A 281 -1.25 4.97 -10.11
N GLY A 282 -0.76 3.73 -10.27
CA GLY A 282 -1.59 2.55 -10.45
C GLY A 282 -2.46 2.24 -9.24
N PHE A 283 -1.86 2.27 -8.06
CA PHE A 283 -2.56 2.08 -6.80
C PHE A 283 -3.66 3.13 -6.60
N LYS A 284 -3.33 4.42 -6.77
CA LYS A 284 -4.28 5.54 -6.69
C LYS A 284 -5.44 5.41 -7.66
N ARG A 285 -5.15 5.01 -8.90
CA ARG A 285 -6.15 4.81 -9.94
C ARG A 285 -7.11 3.66 -9.59
N ILE A 286 -6.61 2.54 -9.10
CA ILE A 286 -7.46 1.41 -8.66
C ILE A 286 -8.36 1.84 -7.50
N VAL A 287 -7.82 2.57 -6.51
CA VAL A 287 -8.61 3.13 -5.40
C VAL A 287 -9.74 4.02 -5.92
N ALA A 288 -9.44 4.95 -6.84
CA ALA A 288 -10.45 5.83 -7.43
C ALA A 288 -11.55 5.04 -8.18
N TYR A 289 -11.18 4.02 -8.95
CA TYR A 289 -12.15 3.17 -9.65
C TYR A 289 -13.00 2.32 -8.71
N GLY A 290 -12.44 1.79 -7.62
CA GLY A 290 -13.20 1.05 -6.62
C GLY A 290 -14.24 1.93 -5.93
N ILE A 291 -13.88 3.18 -5.60
CA ILE A 291 -14.81 4.18 -5.07
C ILE A 291 -15.94 4.49 -6.06
N LEU A 292 -15.61 4.71 -7.33
CA LEU A 292 -16.61 4.94 -8.37
C LEU A 292 -17.56 3.74 -8.53
N SER A 293 -17.01 2.53 -8.58
CA SER A 293 -17.75 1.26 -8.69
C SER A 293 -18.72 1.07 -7.52
N HIS A 294 -18.27 1.33 -6.30
CA HIS A 294 -19.08 1.33 -5.09
C HIS A 294 -20.25 2.31 -5.18
N ASN A 295 -19.98 3.56 -5.57
CA ASN A 295 -21.00 4.58 -5.71
C ASN A 295 -22.04 4.24 -6.78
N LEU A 296 -21.61 3.75 -7.95
CA LEU A 296 -22.52 3.32 -9.02
C LEU A 296 -23.40 2.14 -8.58
N THR A 297 -22.82 1.17 -7.87
CA THR A 297 -23.58 0.04 -7.32
C THR A 297 -24.62 0.52 -6.32
N ASN A 298 -24.24 1.43 -5.42
CA ASN A 298 -25.16 1.99 -4.44
C ASN A 298 -26.30 2.78 -5.09
N LEU A 299 -26.01 3.57 -6.13
CA LEU A 299 -27.03 4.24 -6.92
C LEU A 299 -28.01 3.25 -7.57
N GLY A 300 -27.49 2.18 -8.18
CA GLY A 300 -28.33 1.12 -8.76
C GLY A 300 -29.26 0.49 -7.73
N ARG A 301 -28.77 0.18 -6.52
CA ARG A 301 -29.59 -0.33 -5.41
C ARG A 301 -30.72 0.64 -5.03
N LEU A 302 -30.43 1.94 -4.99
CA LEU A 302 -31.44 2.97 -4.69
C LEU A 302 -32.52 3.07 -5.78
N VAL A 303 -32.13 3.03 -7.05
CA VAL A 303 -33.06 3.04 -8.19
C VAL A 303 -33.99 1.82 -8.13
N ILE A 304 -33.42 0.61 -7.97
CA ILE A 304 -34.19 -0.64 -7.86
C ILE A 304 -35.16 -0.57 -6.67
N ALA A 305 -34.71 -0.10 -5.50
CA ALA A 305 -35.55 0.03 -4.32
C ALA A 305 -36.70 1.04 -4.54
N SER A 306 -36.45 2.14 -5.25
CA SER A 306 -37.47 3.13 -5.62
C SER A 306 -38.53 2.52 -6.53
N ASP A 307 -38.12 1.78 -7.56
CA ASP A 307 -39.04 1.16 -8.50
C ASP A 307 -39.87 0.04 -7.85
N LEU A 308 -39.27 -0.76 -6.98
CA LEU A 308 -40.00 -1.75 -6.18
C LEU A 308 -41.05 -1.10 -5.26
N LYS A 309 -40.77 0.07 -4.67
CA LYS A 309 -41.76 0.83 -3.88
C LYS A 309 -42.92 1.30 -4.75
N LYS A 310 -42.66 1.81 -5.95
CA LYS A 310 -43.71 2.21 -6.92
C LYS A 310 -44.59 1.02 -7.29
N ILE A 311 -43.99 -0.12 -7.63
CA ILE A 311 -44.72 -1.35 -7.98
C ILE A 311 -45.63 -1.80 -6.82
N LYS A 312 -45.11 -1.82 -5.58
CA LYS A 312 -45.91 -2.17 -4.39
C LYS A 312 -47.08 -1.21 -4.18
N ARG A 313 -46.89 0.10 -4.40
CA ARG A 313 -47.95 1.11 -4.29
C ARG A 313 -49.07 0.87 -5.30
N VAL A 314 -48.72 0.61 -6.56
CA VAL A 314 -49.69 0.29 -7.63
C VAL A 314 -50.46 -0.99 -7.32
N LYS A 315 -49.78 -2.06 -6.88
CA LYS A 315 -50.45 -3.31 -6.45
C LYS A 315 -51.44 -3.07 -5.30
N LYS A 316 -51.06 -2.30 -4.29
CA LYS A 316 -51.92 -1.96 -3.15
C LYS A 316 -53.14 -1.14 -3.57
N GLN A 317 -52.99 -0.22 -4.52
CA GLN A 317 -54.11 0.55 -5.08
C GLN A 317 -55.09 -0.35 -5.86
N LYS A 318 -54.58 -1.26 -6.71
CA LYS A 318 -55.42 -2.22 -7.44
C LYS A 318 -56.21 -3.13 -6.48
N MET A 319 -55.57 -3.67 -5.44
CA MET A 319 -56.26 -4.51 -4.46
C MET A 319 -57.37 -3.77 -3.70
N ARG A 320 -57.22 -2.47 -3.47
CA ARG A 320 -58.26 -1.63 -2.83
C ARG A 320 -59.42 -1.25 -3.76
N GLN A 321 -59.25 -1.36 -5.07
CA GLN A 321 -60.31 -1.09 -6.06
C GLN A 321 -61.15 -2.34 -6.37
N VAL A 322 -60.65 -3.53 -5.99
CA VAL A 322 -61.32 -4.83 -6.22
C VAL A 322 -62.02 -5.34 -4.96
N ALA A 323 -61.74 -4.74 -3.79
CA ALA A 323 -62.37 -5.01 -2.50
C ALA A 323 -63.48 -3.99 -2.23
#